data_AF-A0A953IPL5-F1
#
_entry.id   AF-A0A953IPL5-F1
#
_cell.length_a   1.000
_cell.length_b   1.000
_cell.length_c   1.000
_cell.angle_alpha   90.00
_cell.angle_beta   90.00
_cell.angle_gamma   90.00
#
_symmetry.space_group_name_H-M   'P 1'
#
loop_
_entity.id
_entity.type
_entity.pdbx_description
1 polymer ?
#
loop_
_entity_poly.entity_id
_entity_poly.type
_entity_poly.pdbx_seq_one_letter_code
_entity_poly.pdbx_strand_id
1 'polypeptide(L)'
;MSAQDEIAYRSHVCAVAIDYMSKGHGSVAFAGNVGVSHATLQTWTKDHPEFARALGIGRAKAVMFWEQKLADIARSGIGNASAAIFGLKNAAAEWTAAQAEEAPRQTMSDLELARRIARILELGRQAEAKEEAKAEAKSAKAEPEAENAKPQAQAEHAPPAAPSTPVFEPQAQDG
;
A
#
# COMPACT_ATOMS: atom_id res chain seq x y z
N MET A 1 27.04 1.06 48.42
CA MET A 1 26.79 2.22 47.53
C MET A 1 25.80 1.74 46.49
N SER A 2 24.57 2.29 46.51
CA SER A 2 23.46 1.82 45.68
C SER A 2 23.73 2.10 44.20
N ALA A 3 23.54 1.09 43.36
CA ALA A 3 23.80 1.08 41.91
C ALA A 3 22.75 1.86 41.07
N GLN A 4 22.33 3.00 41.60
CA GLN A 4 21.60 4.02 40.84
C GLN A 4 22.54 5.21 40.78
N ASP A 5 23.58 5.07 39.95
CA ASP A 5 24.27 6.24 39.44
C ASP A 5 23.19 7.17 38.90
N GLU A 6 22.99 8.31 39.56
CA GLU A 6 22.28 9.44 38.99
C GLU A 6 22.88 9.64 37.60
N ILE A 7 22.10 9.32 36.56
CA ILE A 7 22.52 9.59 35.19
C ILE A 7 22.47 11.11 35.05
N ALA A 8 23.55 11.74 35.48
CA ALA A 8 23.66 13.17 35.60
C ALA A 8 23.63 13.79 34.20
N TYR A 9 22.85 14.85 34.06
CA TYR A 9 22.82 15.62 32.83
C TYR A 9 24.23 16.13 32.48
N ARG A 10 24.59 16.04 31.20
CA ARG A 10 25.83 16.59 30.66
C ARG A 10 25.51 17.49 29.49
N SER A 11 26.11 18.67 29.43
CA SER A 11 25.83 19.68 28.38
C SER A 11 26.02 19.15 26.95
N HIS A 12 26.94 18.20 26.73
CA HIS A 12 27.16 17.57 25.42
C HIS A 12 25.92 16.84 24.87
N VAL A 13 25.02 16.38 25.75
CA VAL A 13 23.79 15.66 25.40
C VAL A 13 22.87 16.53 24.53
N CYS A 14 22.92 17.85 24.66
CA CYS A 14 22.19 18.77 23.78
C CYS A 14 22.57 18.62 22.31
N ALA A 15 23.87 18.57 22.02
CA ALA A 15 24.36 18.43 20.64
C ALA A 15 24.00 17.05 20.09
N VAL A 16 24.12 16.00 20.91
CA VAL A 16 23.74 14.63 20.53
C VAL A 16 22.24 14.52 20.25
N ALA A 17 21.39 15.16 21.05
CA ALA A 17 19.94 15.19 20.81
C ALA A 17 19.59 15.82 19.47
N ILE A 18 20.21 16.97 19.16
CA ILE A 18 19.98 17.67 17.89
C ILE A 18 20.45 16.83 16.70
N ASP A 19 21.65 16.23 16.77
CA ASP A 19 22.17 15.39 15.70
C ASP A 19 21.30 14.14 15.49
N TYR A 20 20.99 13.44 16.57
CA TYR A 20 20.23 12.19 16.50
C TYR A 20 18.82 12.41 15.94
N MET A 21 18.10 13.42 16.44
CA MET A 21 16.74 13.69 15.98
C MET A 21 16.70 14.27 14.55
N SER A 22 17.79 14.87 14.05
CA SER A 22 17.86 15.33 12.65
C SER A 22 17.72 14.21 11.62
N LYS A 23 17.86 12.95 12.05
CA LYS A 23 17.68 11.74 11.24
C LYS A 23 16.23 11.24 11.24
N GLY A 24 15.29 12.02 11.80
CA GLY A 24 13.86 11.68 11.89
C GLY A 24 13.46 10.93 13.15
N HIS A 25 14.37 10.76 14.12
CA HIS A 25 14.07 10.05 15.37
C HIS A 25 13.32 10.92 16.39
N GLY A 26 12.39 10.31 17.13
CA GLY A 26 11.68 10.94 18.23
C GLY A 26 12.47 10.94 19.55
N SER A 27 11.99 11.69 20.54
CA SER A 27 12.66 11.82 21.85
C SER A 27 12.72 10.52 22.66
N VAL A 28 11.76 9.62 22.48
CA VAL A 28 11.78 8.28 23.11
C VAL A 28 12.90 7.42 22.53
N ALA A 29 13.08 7.43 21.21
CA ALA A 29 14.18 6.73 20.56
C ALA A 29 15.54 7.30 20.98
N PHE A 30 15.62 8.63 21.14
CA PHE A 30 16.81 9.28 21.67
C PHE A 30 17.12 8.85 23.11
N ALA A 31 16.11 8.72 23.98
CA ALA A 31 16.29 8.23 25.35
C ALA A 31 16.94 6.84 25.36
N GLY A 32 16.44 5.93 24.51
CA GLY A 32 17.05 4.61 24.31
C GLY A 32 18.49 4.69 23.79
N ASN A 33 18.77 5.59 22.85
CA ASN A 33 20.11 5.78 22.28
C ASN A 33 21.15 6.25 23.32
N VAL A 34 20.76 7.09 24.28
CA VAL A 34 21.68 7.56 25.34
C VAL A 34 21.60 6.72 26.62
N GLY A 35 20.82 5.63 26.61
CA GLY A 35 20.73 4.69 27.73
C GLY A 35 19.96 5.22 28.94
N VAL A 36 18.99 6.11 28.74
CA VAL A 36 18.16 6.67 29.82
C VAL A 36 16.68 6.31 29.66
N SER A 37 15.95 6.31 30.77
CA SER A 37 14.50 6.15 30.73
C SER A 37 13.82 7.41 30.16
N HIS A 38 12.61 7.25 29.63
CA HIS A 38 11.80 8.40 29.21
C HIS A 38 11.50 9.37 30.37
N ALA A 39 11.31 8.84 31.59
CA ALA A 39 11.10 9.66 32.78
C ALA A 39 12.32 10.54 33.09
N THR A 40 13.54 10.00 32.97
CA THR A 40 14.79 10.76 33.11
C THR A 40 14.86 11.91 32.11
N LEU A 41 14.46 11.67 30.86
CA LEU A 41 14.44 12.70 29.82
C LEU A 41 13.43 13.83 30.13
N GLN A 42 12.29 13.50 30.75
CA GLN A 42 11.32 14.49 31.23
C GLN A 42 11.90 15.34 32.37
N THR A 43 12.58 14.70 33.35
CA THR A 43 13.29 15.41 34.42
C THR A 43 14.32 16.37 33.85
N TRP A 44 15.17 15.93 32.91
CA TRP A 44 16.15 16.81 32.29
C TRP A 44 15.52 17.98 31.54
N THR A 45 14.37 17.77 30.88
CA THR A 45 13.66 18.84 30.18
C THR A 45 13.12 19.89 31.14
N LYS A 46 12.68 19.48 32.34
CA LYS A 46 12.18 20.37 33.39
C LYS A 46 13.30 21.15 34.06
N ASP A 47 14.40 20.48 34.37
CA ASP A 47 15.46 21.02 35.22
C ASP A 47 16.56 21.74 34.41
N HIS A 48 16.67 21.48 33.11
CA HIS A 48 17.68 22.05 32.21
C HIS A 48 17.05 22.71 30.97
N PRO A 49 16.74 24.02 31.00
CA PRO A 49 16.10 24.74 29.89
C PRO A 49 16.87 24.68 28.56
N GLU A 50 18.20 24.61 28.61
CA GLU A 50 19.06 24.43 27.45
C GLU A 50 18.83 23.09 26.75
N PHE A 51 18.53 22.04 27.51
CA PHE A 51 18.19 20.72 26.97
C PHE A 51 16.78 20.71 26.40
N ALA A 52 15.82 21.37 27.06
CA ALA A 52 14.49 21.57 26.50
C ALA A 52 14.55 22.29 25.14
N ARG A 53 15.37 23.35 25.04
CA ARG A 53 15.63 24.05 23.78
C ARG A 53 16.26 23.13 22.73
N ALA A 54 17.25 22.33 23.12
CA ALA A 54 17.91 21.38 22.22
C ALA A 54 16.93 20.31 21.69
N LEU A 55 16.05 19.76 22.54
CA LEU A 55 14.99 18.84 22.13
C LEU A 55 13.99 19.53 21.18
N GLY A 56 13.63 20.79 21.42
CA GLY A 56 12.80 21.57 20.52
C GLY A 56 13.43 21.71 19.13
N ILE A 57 14.72 22.05 19.07
CA ILE A 57 15.48 22.11 17.80
C ILE A 57 15.54 20.74 17.13
N GLY A 58 15.81 19.68 17.90
CA GLY A 58 15.85 18.30 17.40
C GLY A 58 14.52 17.87 16.78
N ARG A 59 13.38 18.17 17.42
CA ARG A 59 12.04 17.90 16.88
C ARG A 59 11.80 18.65 15.57
N ALA A 60 12.12 19.94 15.52
CA ALA A 60 11.98 20.71 14.28
C ALA A 60 12.80 20.13 13.12
N LYS A 61 14.02 19.63 13.39
CA LYS A 61 14.82 18.92 12.38
C LYS A 61 14.22 17.58 11.98
N ALA A 62 13.62 16.84 12.93
CA ALA A 62 12.92 15.61 12.61
C ALA A 62 11.73 15.85 11.67
N VAL A 63 10.97 16.93 11.89
CA VAL A 63 9.88 17.36 10.99
C VAL A 63 10.43 17.61 9.58
N MET A 64 11.48 18.44 9.46
CA MET A 64 12.11 18.72 8.17
C MET A 64 12.56 17.44 7.45
N PHE A 65 13.16 16.49 8.16
CA PHE A 65 13.55 15.20 7.60
C PHE A 65 12.36 14.46 6.99
N TRP A 66 11.25 14.35 7.72
CA TRP A 66 10.08 13.63 7.24
C TRP A 66 9.33 14.37 6.13
N GLU A 67 9.30 15.70 6.15
CA GLU A 67 8.73 16.50 5.06
C GLU A 67 9.53 16.31 3.77
N GLN A 68 10.86 16.33 3.86
CA GLN A 68 11.73 16.04 2.72
C GLN A 68 11.49 14.63 2.19
N LYS A 69 11.39 13.62 3.07
CA LYS A 69 11.08 12.24 2.67
C LYS A 69 9.73 12.14 1.97
N LEU A 70 8.70 12.80 2.48
CA LEU A 70 7.38 12.80 1.86
C LEU A 70 7.41 13.48 0.48
N ALA A 71 8.13 14.59 0.34
CA ALA A 71 8.32 15.28 -0.94
C ALA A 71 9.07 14.39 -1.95
N ASP A 72 10.11 13.68 -1.52
CA ASP A 72 10.88 12.77 -2.37
C ASP A 72 10.02 11.59 -2.85
N ILE A 73 9.18 11.03 -1.97
CA ILE A 73 8.21 9.99 -2.32
C ILE A 73 7.21 10.52 -3.35
N ALA A 74 6.68 11.72 -3.16
CA ALA A 74 5.72 12.33 -4.08
C ALA A 74 6.31 12.58 -5.48
N ARG A 75 7.60 12.96 -5.57
CA ARG A 75 8.29 13.20 -6.85
C ARG A 75 8.67 11.90 -7.56
N SER A 76 9.21 10.93 -6.81
CA SER A 76 9.78 9.70 -7.39
C SER A 76 8.77 8.56 -7.54
N GLY A 77 7.67 8.58 -6.76
CA GLY A 77 6.76 7.46 -6.63
C GLY A 77 7.34 6.26 -5.84
N ILE A 78 8.56 6.39 -5.29
CA ILE A 78 9.25 5.29 -4.60
C ILE A 78 9.25 5.57 -3.09
N GLY A 79 8.81 4.58 -2.31
CA GLY A 79 8.81 4.61 -0.85
C GLY A 79 7.41 4.47 -0.24
N ASN A 80 7.31 4.67 1.07
CA ASN A 80 6.06 4.51 1.81
C ASN A 80 5.57 5.86 2.36
N ALA A 81 4.63 6.48 1.66
CA ALA A 81 4.05 7.77 2.04
C ALA A 81 3.36 7.71 3.42
N SER A 82 2.67 6.60 3.73
CA SER A 82 2.01 6.42 5.03
C SER A 82 3.02 6.43 6.18
N ALA A 83 4.17 5.77 6.02
CA ALA A 83 5.23 5.78 7.03
C ALA A 83 5.78 7.19 7.27
N ALA A 84 5.99 7.98 6.20
CA ALA A 84 6.44 9.37 6.33
C ALA A 84 5.38 10.25 7.03
N ILE A 85 4.10 10.07 6.70
CA ILE A 85 2.98 10.79 7.36
C ILE A 85 2.89 10.43 8.84
N PHE A 86 3.05 9.15 9.21
CA PHE A 86 3.11 8.75 10.62
C PHE A 86 4.33 9.32 11.34
N GLY A 87 5.49 9.37 10.66
CA GLY A 87 6.68 10.05 11.17
C GLY A 87 6.41 11.52 11.49
N LEU A 88 5.75 12.25 10.59
CA LEU A 88 5.38 13.66 10.78
C LEU A 88 4.42 13.85 11.94
N LYS A 89 3.38 13.02 12.05
CA LYS A 89 2.43 13.06 13.17
C LYS A 89 3.10 12.83 14.53
N ASN A 90 4.13 11.99 14.57
CA ASN A 90 4.89 11.74 15.81
C ASN A 90 5.87 12.87 16.15
N ALA A 91 6.33 13.62 15.14
CA ALA A 91 7.31 14.70 15.32
C ALA A 91 6.66 16.06 15.61
N ALA A 92 5.47 16.31 15.04
CA ALA A 92 4.79 17.60 15.05
C ALA A 92 3.28 17.44 15.34
N ALA A 93 2.78 18.20 16.31
CA ALA A 93 1.37 18.17 16.68
C ALA A 93 0.48 18.78 15.59
N GLU A 94 0.99 19.75 14.83
CA GLU A 94 0.28 20.37 13.71
C GLU A 94 -0.05 19.37 12.57
N TRP A 95 0.70 18.26 12.47
CA TRP A 95 0.43 17.18 11.53
C TRP A 95 -0.62 16.18 12.03
N THR A 96 -0.94 16.22 13.33
CA THR A 96 -2.13 15.55 13.85
C THR A 96 -3.33 16.44 13.55
N ALA A 97 -3.81 16.37 12.31
CA ALA A 97 -5.08 17.01 11.97
C ALA A 97 -6.12 16.65 13.05
N ALA A 98 -6.87 17.65 13.52
CA ALA A 98 -8.16 17.39 14.14
C ALA A 98 -8.90 16.47 13.17
N GLN A 99 -9.51 15.39 13.67
CA GLN A 99 -10.34 14.55 12.81
C GLN A 99 -11.31 15.50 12.11
N ALA A 100 -11.10 15.72 10.80
CA ALA A 100 -12.15 16.26 9.98
C ALA A 100 -13.30 15.30 10.24
N GLU A 101 -14.40 15.80 10.82
CA GLU A 101 -15.63 15.03 10.99
C GLU A 101 -15.78 14.21 9.73
N GLU A 102 -15.72 12.88 9.90
CA GLU A 102 -15.71 11.93 8.79
C GLU A 102 -16.90 12.34 7.93
N ALA A 103 -16.64 12.99 6.78
CA ALA A 103 -17.71 13.40 5.88
C ALA A 103 -18.55 12.15 5.70
N PRO A 104 -19.86 12.20 6.00
CA PRO A 104 -20.64 11.00 6.25
C PRO A 104 -20.33 10.04 5.14
N ARG A 105 -19.78 8.87 5.49
CA ARG A 105 -19.52 7.81 4.50
C ARG A 105 -20.76 7.78 3.65
N GLN A 106 -20.63 8.03 2.35
CA GLN A 106 -21.77 7.97 1.45
C GLN A 106 -22.18 6.50 1.38
N THR A 107 -22.89 6.05 2.41
CA THR A 107 -23.61 4.80 2.46
C THR A 107 -24.78 5.05 1.55
N MET A 108 -24.70 4.49 0.35
CA MET A 108 -25.85 4.36 -0.52
C MET A 108 -27.02 3.81 0.29
N SER A 109 -28.20 4.41 0.13
CA SER A 109 -29.40 3.93 0.79
C SER A 109 -29.70 2.49 0.34
N ASP A 110 -30.37 1.71 1.19
CA ASP A 110 -30.80 0.34 0.84
C ASP A 110 -31.61 0.33 -0.46
N LEU A 111 -32.37 1.40 -0.72
CA LEU A 111 -33.13 1.57 -1.95
C LEU A 111 -32.24 1.76 -3.18
N GLU A 112 -31.16 2.54 -3.07
CA GLU A 112 -30.19 2.70 -4.16
C GLU A 112 -29.40 1.41 -4.40
N LEU A 113 -29.13 0.65 -3.35
CA LEU A 113 -28.50 -0.67 -3.46
C LEU A 113 -29.42 -1.65 -4.18
N ALA A 114 -30.68 -1.73 -3.77
CA ALA A 114 -31.69 -2.54 -4.43
C ALA A 114 -31.84 -2.17 -5.91
N ARG A 115 -31.86 -0.87 -6.25
CA ARG A 115 -31.91 -0.38 -7.64
C ARG A 115 -30.70 -0.81 -8.45
N ARG A 116 -29.49 -0.72 -7.89
CA ARG A 116 -28.27 -1.18 -8.58
C ARG A 116 -28.28 -2.69 -8.82
N ILE A 117 -28.69 -3.47 -7.81
CA ILE A 117 -28.80 -4.93 -7.93
C ILE A 117 -29.83 -5.29 -9.01
N ALA A 118 -31.02 -4.68 -8.99
CA ALA A 118 -32.05 -4.92 -10.01
C ALA A 118 -31.55 -4.60 -11.43
N ARG A 119 -30.79 -3.51 -11.60
CA ARG A 119 -30.19 -3.15 -12.90
C ARG A 119 -29.16 -4.18 -13.36
N ILE A 120 -28.33 -4.69 -12.45
CA ILE A 120 -27.32 -5.72 -12.77
C ILE A 120 -28.01 -7.00 -13.24
N LEU A 121 -29.06 -7.43 -12.53
CA LEU A 121 -29.83 -8.63 -12.90
C LEU A 121 -30.52 -8.47 -14.25
N GLU A 122 -31.09 -7.29 -14.52
CA GLU A 122 -31.72 -6.99 -15.81
C GLU A 122 -30.70 -7.03 -16.97
N LEU A 123 -29.52 -6.44 -16.77
CA LEU A 123 -28.44 -6.50 -17.76
C LEU A 123 -27.98 -7.94 -18.01
N GLY A 124 -27.95 -8.78 -16.97
CA GLY A 124 -27.68 -10.22 -17.10
C GLY A 124 -28.68 -10.91 -18.02
N ARG A 125 -29.98 -10.75 -17.77
CA ARG A 125 -31.05 -11.32 -18.60
C ARG A 125 -30.99 -10.86 -20.06
N GLN A 126 -30.70 -9.59 -20.29
CA GLN A 126 -30.56 -9.05 -21.65
C GLN A 126 -29.33 -9.61 -22.38
N ALA A 127 -28.26 -9.94 -21.66
CA ALA A 127 -27.08 -10.58 -22.24
C ALA A 127 -27.39 -12.03 -22.65
N GLU A 128 -28.09 -12.79 -21.80
CA GLU A 128 -28.53 -14.17 -22.10
C GLU A 128 -29.44 -14.21 -23.34
N ALA A 129 -30.48 -13.39 -23.38
CA ALA A 129 -31.40 -13.33 -24.52
C ALA A 129 -30.70 -12.94 -25.83
N LYS A 130 -29.67 -12.08 -25.77
CA LYS A 130 -28.86 -11.72 -26.95
C LYS A 130 -28.02 -12.89 -27.44
N GLU A 131 -27.44 -13.69 -26.54
CA GLU A 131 -26.68 -14.87 -26.92
C GLU A 131 -27.59 -15.97 -27.49
N GLU A 132 -28.80 -16.17 -26.94
CA GLU A 132 -29.81 -17.07 -27.49
C GLU A 132 -30.24 -16.67 -28.91
N ALA A 133 -30.61 -15.40 -29.11
CA ALA A 133 -31.00 -14.89 -30.43
C ALA A 133 -29.86 -15.02 -31.47
N LYS A 134 -28.62 -14.84 -31.03
CA LYS A 134 -27.43 -15.03 -31.88
C LYS A 134 -27.19 -16.51 -32.22
N ALA A 135 -27.46 -17.43 -31.28
CA ALA A 135 -27.37 -18.87 -31.53
C ALA A 135 -28.45 -19.34 -32.52
N GLU A 136 -29.70 -18.89 -32.35
CA GLU A 136 -30.81 -19.19 -33.28
C GLU A 136 -30.53 -18.66 -34.70
N ALA A 137 -30.06 -17.41 -34.81
CA ALA A 137 -29.70 -16.82 -36.10
C ALA A 137 -28.55 -17.57 -36.79
N LYS A 138 -27.60 -18.12 -36.02
CA LYS A 138 -26.51 -18.96 -36.55
C LYS A 138 -27.02 -20.32 -37.04
N SER A 139 -27.97 -20.94 -36.32
CA SER A 139 -28.59 -22.20 -36.73
C SER A 139 -29.43 -22.03 -38.01
N ALA A 140 -30.24 -20.98 -38.10
CA ALA A 140 -31.10 -20.72 -39.27
C ALA A 140 -30.29 -20.44 -40.55
N LYS A 141 -29.06 -19.93 -40.42
CA LYS A 141 -28.16 -19.67 -41.55
C LYS A 141 -27.38 -20.91 -42.00
N ALA A 142 -27.35 -21.99 -41.21
CA ALA A 142 -26.65 -23.22 -41.54
C ALA A 142 -27.47 -24.18 -42.45
N GLU A 143 -28.75 -23.90 -42.69
CA GLU A 143 -29.66 -24.83 -43.41
C GLU A 143 -29.88 -24.66 -44.92
N PRO A 144 -29.26 -23.73 -45.70
CA PRO A 144 -29.41 -23.76 -47.16
C PRO A 144 -28.21 -24.36 -47.94
N GLU A 145 -27.18 -24.94 -47.30
CA GLU A 145 -26.01 -25.50 -48.01
C GLU A 145 -25.96 -27.03 -48.11
N ALA A 146 -26.98 -27.77 -47.67
CA ALA A 146 -26.99 -29.23 -47.76
C ALA A 146 -27.54 -29.81 -49.08
N GLU A 147 -28.11 -29.00 -49.99
CA GLU A 147 -28.77 -29.51 -51.21
C GLU A 147 -27.95 -29.32 -52.51
N ASN A 148 -26.64 -29.05 -52.43
CA ASN A 148 -25.81 -29.01 -53.65
C ASN A 148 -24.36 -29.50 -53.46
N ALA A 149 -24.20 -30.68 -52.85
CA ALA A 149 -22.92 -31.39 -52.81
C ALA A 149 -22.94 -32.56 -53.82
N LYS A 150 -22.43 -32.28 -55.02
CA LYS A 150 -22.13 -33.26 -56.09
C LYS A 150 -21.03 -34.22 -55.63
N PRO A 151 -21.08 -35.53 -55.96
CA PRO A 151 -20.06 -36.48 -55.53
C PRO A 151 -18.73 -36.23 -56.25
N GLN A 152 -17.71 -35.78 -55.52
CA GLN A 152 -16.33 -35.78 -55.99
C GLN A 152 -15.62 -37.05 -55.53
N ALA A 153 -15.03 -37.71 -56.52
CA ALA A 153 -14.36 -38.99 -56.43
C ALA A 153 -13.12 -38.98 -55.53
N GLN A 154 -12.85 -40.18 -55.02
CA GLN A 154 -11.70 -40.60 -54.25
C GLN A 154 -10.37 -40.22 -54.92
N ALA A 155 -9.44 -39.70 -54.13
CA ALA A 155 -8.01 -39.82 -54.38
C ALA A 155 -7.29 -40.01 -53.05
N GLU A 156 -6.63 -41.17 -52.92
CA GLU A 156 -5.71 -41.56 -51.87
C GLU A 156 -4.59 -40.54 -51.68
N HIS A 157 -4.27 -40.14 -50.44
CA HIS A 157 -2.88 -39.90 -50.07
C HIS A 157 -2.59 -40.03 -48.56
N ALA A 158 -1.39 -40.53 -48.31
CA ALA A 158 -0.79 -41.07 -47.10
C ALA A 158 -0.75 -40.16 -45.84
N PRO A 159 -0.53 -40.75 -44.65
CA PRO A 159 -0.39 -40.01 -43.38
C PRO A 159 1.04 -39.50 -43.15
N PRO A 160 1.21 -38.33 -42.52
CA PRO A 160 2.44 -38.04 -41.79
C PRO A 160 2.23 -37.78 -40.28
N ALA A 161 2.93 -38.61 -39.52
CA ALA A 161 3.69 -38.36 -38.30
C ALA A 161 3.21 -37.29 -37.28
N ALA A 162 2.97 -37.78 -36.06
CA ALA A 162 2.86 -36.98 -34.84
C ALA A 162 4.18 -36.28 -34.46
N PRO A 163 4.14 -35.04 -33.96
CA PRO A 163 5.21 -34.51 -33.14
C PRO A 163 4.85 -34.51 -31.64
N SER A 164 5.75 -35.16 -30.93
CA SER A 164 6.02 -35.27 -29.50
C SER A 164 5.64 -34.08 -28.61
N THR A 165 4.97 -34.40 -27.49
CA THR A 165 4.88 -33.59 -26.27
C THR A 165 6.27 -33.31 -25.66
N PRO A 166 6.61 -32.05 -25.31
CA PRO A 166 7.73 -31.80 -24.41
C PRO A 166 7.30 -32.03 -22.96
N VAL A 167 8.01 -32.94 -22.29
CA VAL A 167 8.01 -33.13 -20.83
C VAL A 167 8.73 -31.94 -20.20
N PHE A 168 8.07 -31.24 -19.27
CA PHE A 168 8.67 -30.16 -18.49
C PHE A 168 9.15 -30.72 -17.14
N GLU A 169 10.46 -30.73 -16.95
CA GLU A 169 11.17 -31.21 -15.76
C GLU A 169 11.46 -30.02 -14.83
N PRO A 170 11.05 -30.05 -13.55
CA PRO A 170 11.34 -28.96 -12.61
C PRO A 170 12.75 -29.13 -12.03
N GLN A 171 13.67 -28.21 -12.34
CA GLN A 171 14.93 -28.09 -11.62
C GLN A 171 14.71 -27.42 -10.27
N ALA A 172 15.01 -28.16 -9.20
CA ALA A 172 15.33 -27.61 -7.90
C ALA A 172 16.73 -26.95 -7.97
N GLN A 173 16.83 -25.72 -7.45
CA GLN A 173 18.12 -25.14 -7.09
C GLN A 173 18.05 -24.69 -5.63
N ASP A 174 18.77 -25.46 -4.81
CA ASP A 174 19.23 -25.08 -3.48
C ASP A 174 20.36 -24.04 -3.62
N GLY A 175 20.35 -23.06 -2.71
CA GLY A 175 21.40 -22.06 -2.51
C GLY A 175 21.08 -21.18 -1.32
#